data_AF-B6IHN5-F1
#
_entry.id   AF-B6IHN5-F1
#
_cell.length_a   1.000
_cell.length_b   1.000
_cell.length_c   1.000
_cell.angle_alpha   90.00
_cell.angle_beta   90.00
_cell.angle_gamma   90.00
#
_symmetry.space_group_name_H-M   'P 1'
#
loop_
_entity.id
_entity.type
_entity.pdbx_description
1 polymer ?
#
loop_
_entity_poly.entity_id
_entity_poly.type
_entity_poly.pdbx_seq_one_letter_code
_entity_poly.pdbx_strand_id
1 'polypeptide(L)'
;MPRNCYPLCAEKRDFMEHNPAQNGTDFYREYDPMVGIGTAAVLALFFFTITINGCIRCAVRKYKMHKFYKEIRKAEDNQKPICDTV
;
A
#
# COMPACT_ATOMS: atom_id res chain seq x y z
N MET A 1 -26.41 -36.62 -29.99
CA MET A 1 -25.76 -37.51 -29.01
C MET A 1 -25.13 -36.64 -27.93
N PRO A 2 -25.55 -36.69 -26.65
CA PRO A 2 -24.90 -35.88 -25.62
C PRO A 2 -23.59 -36.56 -25.20
N ARG A 3 -22.52 -35.77 -25.06
CA ARG A 3 -21.21 -36.26 -24.60
C ARG A 3 -21.16 -36.29 -23.08
N ASN A 4 -20.77 -37.44 -22.54
CA ASN A 4 -20.48 -37.68 -21.13
C ASN A 4 -19.24 -36.90 -20.70
N CYS A 5 -19.40 -35.99 -19.73
CA CYS A 5 -18.30 -35.39 -19.00
C CYS A 5 -18.66 -35.31 -17.50
N TYR A 6 -18.46 -36.43 -16.80
CA TYR A 6 -18.57 -36.59 -15.34
C TYR A 6 -17.55 -37.69 -14.94
N PRO A 7 -16.72 -37.56 -13.88
CA PRO A 7 -16.92 -36.78 -12.64
C PRO A 7 -15.85 -35.70 -12.36
N LEU A 8 -14.97 -35.38 -13.31
CA LEU A 8 -13.76 -34.56 -13.09
C LEU A 8 -13.69 -33.28 -13.94
N CYS A 9 -14.83 -32.71 -14.34
CA CYS A 9 -14.86 -31.40 -15.00
C CYS A 9 -14.72 -30.29 -13.95
N ALA A 10 -13.52 -30.16 -13.38
CA ALA A 10 -13.16 -29.04 -12.54
C ALA A 10 -12.70 -27.89 -13.43
N GLU A 11 -13.63 -27.09 -13.95
CA GLU A 11 -13.29 -25.74 -14.40
C GLU A 11 -14.27 -24.75 -13.79
N LYS A 12 -13.85 -24.21 -12.64
CA LYS A 12 -14.53 -23.15 -11.93
C LYS A 12 -14.30 -21.85 -12.71
N ARG A 13 -15.11 -21.60 -13.74
CA ARG A 13 -15.15 -20.33 -14.45
C ARG A 13 -16.26 -19.45 -13.86
N ASP A 14 -15.98 -18.15 -13.76
CA ASP A 14 -16.77 -17.19 -13.00
C ASP A 14 -18.28 -17.26 -13.33
N PHE A 15 -19.08 -17.51 -12.29
CA PHE A 15 -20.44 -18.06 -12.37
C PHE A 15 -21.56 -17.09 -12.76
N MET A 16 -21.27 -15.90 -13.29
CA MET A 16 -22.31 -14.87 -13.50
C MET A 16 -22.48 -14.41 -14.96
N GLU A 17 -21.64 -14.86 -15.90
CA GLU A 17 -21.74 -14.46 -17.30
C GLU A 17 -22.66 -15.41 -18.09
N HIS A 18 -23.58 -14.88 -18.91
CA HIS A 18 -24.50 -15.71 -19.71
C HIS A 18 -23.77 -16.54 -20.78
N ASN A 19 -22.56 -16.13 -21.19
CA ASN A 19 -21.72 -16.86 -22.13
C ASN A 19 -20.22 -16.65 -21.79
N PRO A 20 -19.67 -17.39 -20.81
CA PRO A 20 -18.31 -17.17 -20.35
C PRO A 20 -17.29 -17.60 -21.41
N ALA A 21 -16.13 -16.92 -21.41
CA ALA A 21 -15.01 -17.26 -22.29
C ALA A 21 -14.67 -18.75 -22.20
N GLN A 22 -14.67 -19.42 -23.36
CA GLN A 22 -14.54 -20.88 -23.42
C GLN A 22 -13.08 -21.37 -23.36
N ASN A 23 -12.12 -20.49 -23.61
CA ASN A 23 -10.68 -20.76 -23.54
C ASN A 23 -9.94 -19.66 -22.76
N GLY A 24 -8.85 -20.00 -22.08
CA GLY A 24 -8.04 -19.03 -21.33
C GLY A 24 -7.42 -17.90 -22.19
N THR A 25 -7.33 -18.10 -23.50
CA THR A 25 -6.87 -17.07 -24.46
C THR A 25 -7.94 -16.02 -24.77
N ASP A 26 -9.21 -16.37 -24.67
CA ASP A 26 -10.32 -15.48 -25.02
C ASP A 26 -10.59 -14.47 -23.90
N PHE A 27 -10.31 -14.86 -22.66
CA PHE A 27 -10.41 -13.99 -21.49
C PHE A 27 -9.59 -12.69 -21.65
N TYR A 28 -8.32 -12.81 -22.04
CA TYR A 28 -7.42 -11.64 -22.19
C TYR A 28 -7.70 -10.82 -23.45
N ARG A 29 -8.49 -11.36 -24.40
CA ARG A 29 -8.83 -10.67 -25.63
C ARG A 29 -10.02 -9.73 -25.46
N GLU A 30 -10.96 -10.09 -24.59
CA GLU A 30 -12.13 -9.27 -24.26
C GLU A 30 -11.92 -8.40 -23.02
N TYR A 31 -10.93 -8.72 -22.18
CA TYR A 31 -10.62 -7.93 -21.00
C TYR A 31 -10.00 -6.57 -21.35
N ASP A 32 -10.61 -5.48 -20.84
CA ASP A 32 -10.02 -4.15 -20.94
C ASP A 32 -8.92 -3.97 -19.86
N PRO A 33 -7.63 -3.85 -20.25
CA PRO A 33 -6.53 -3.68 -19.31
C PRO A 33 -6.65 -2.41 -18.46
N MET A 34 -7.44 -1.42 -18.89
CA MET A 34 -7.70 -0.21 -18.09
C MET A 34 -8.40 -0.53 -16.75
N VAL A 35 -9.20 -1.59 -16.69
CA VAL A 35 -9.87 -2.01 -15.44
C VAL A 35 -8.83 -2.47 -14.41
N GLY A 36 -7.82 -3.23 -14.85
CA GLY A 36 -6.71 -3.66 -13.99
C GLY A 36 -5.86 -2.49 -13.50
N ILE A 37 -5.55 -1.54 -14.38
CA ILE A 37 -4.77 -0.34 -14.02
C ILE A 37 -5.57 0.56 -13.05
N GLY A 38 -6.85 0.77 -13.32
CA GLY A 38 -7.73 1.59 -12.49
C GLY A 38 -7.89 1.01 -11.08
N THR A 39 -8.13 -0.30 -10.99
CA THR A 39 -8.24 -0.99 -9.69
C THR A 39 -6.93 -0.94 -8.90
N ALA A 40 -5.78 -1.17 -9.55
CA ALA A 40 -4.48 -1.04 -8.92
C ALA A 40 -4.20 0.38 -8.40
N ALA A 41 -4.57 1.41 -9.17
CA ALA A 41 -4.40 2.81 -8.78
C ALA A 41 -5.27 3.17 -7.55
N VAL A 42 -6.54 2.74 -7.52
CA VAL A 42 -7.43 2.98 -6.38
C VAL A 42 -6.91 2.28 -5.12
N LEU A 43 -6.46 1.03 -5.25
CA LEU A 43 -5.87 0.30 -4.12
C LEU A 43 -4.58 0.97 -3.63
N ALA A 44 -3.71 1.40 -4.53
CA ALA A 44 -2.48 2.10 -4.17
C ALA A 44 -2.78 3.39 -3.40
N LEU A 45 -3.76 4.19 -3.84
CA LEU A 45 -4.19 5.40 -3.13
C LEU A 45 -4.79 5.08 -1.76
N PHE A 46 -5.59 4.02 -1.64
CA PHE A 46 -6.16 3.59 -0.37
C PHE A 46 -5.06 3.25 0.65
N PHE A 47 -4.09 2.41 0.27
CA PHE A 47 -2.97 2.11 1.16
C PHE A 47 -2.12 3.34 1.46
N PHE A 48 -1.85 4.17 0.45
CA PHE A 48 -1.05 5.38 0.60
C PHE A 48 -1.65 6.36 1.61
N THR A 49 -2.96 6.60 1.55
CA THR A 49 -3.65 7.49 2.50
C THR A 49 -3.58 6.98 3.95
N ILE A 50 -3.73 5.66 4.14
CA ILE A 50 -3.59 5.03 5.45
C ILE A 50 -2.16 5.18 5.97
N THR A 51 -1.16 4.86 5.13
CA THR A 51 0.25 4.96 5.47
C THR A 51 0.66 6.39 5.81
N ILE A 52 0.23 7.38 5.02
CA ILE A 52 0.51 8.80 5.26
C ILE A 52 -0.02 9.23 6.62
N ASN A 53 -1.25 8.89 6.97
CA ASN A 53 -1.83 9.29 8.25
C ASN A 53 -1.01 8.75 9.45
N GLY A 54 -0.47 7.54 9.33
CA GLY A 54 0.50 6.99 10.29
C GLY A 54 1.83 7.76 10.29
N CYS A 55 2.40 7.97 9.11
CA CYS A 55 3.68 8.66 8.93
C CYS A 55 3.64 10.11 9.44
N ILE A 56 2.57 10.87 9.20
CA ILE A 56 2.41 12.25 9.68
C ILE A 56 2.46 12.30 11.20
N ARG A 57 1.74 11.41 11.90
CA ARG A 57 1.76 11.36 13.37
C ARG A 57 3.16 11.05 13.91
N CYS A 58 3.87 10.13 13.29
CA CYS A 58 5.25 9.80 13.63
C CYS A 58 6.20 10.96 13.35
N ALA A 59 6.07 11.61 12.19
CA ALA A 59 6.88 12.75 11.79
C ALA A 59 6.70 13.94 12.73
N VAL A 60 5.46 14.27 13.12
CA VAL A 60 5.17 15.33 14.10
C VAL A 60 5.80 15.03 15.46
N ARG A 61 5.71 13.78 15.94
CA ARG A 61 6.36 13.37 17.20
C ARG A 61 7.88 13.49 17.12
N LYS A 62 8.49 13.01 16.04
CA LYS A 62 9.94 13.11 15.81
C LYS A 62 10.38 14.57 15.71
N TYR A 63 9.62 15.41 15.02
CA TYR A 63 9.91 16.84 14.91
C TYR A 63 9.88 17.55 16.28
N LYS A 64 8.84 17.30 17.09
CA LYS A 64 8.74 17.86 18.45
C LYS A 64 9.91 17.42 19.33
N MET A 65 10.27 16.14 19.30
CA MET A 65 11.44 15.64 20.05
C MET A 65 12.74 16.28 19.55
N HIS A 66 12.93 16.38 18.24
CA HIS A 66 14.14 17.00 17.68
C HIS A 66 14.26 18.48 18.05
N LYS A 67 13.13 19.21 18.12
CA LYS A 67 13.11 20.58 18.64
C LYS A 67 13.51 20.61 20.12
N PHE A 68 12.98 19.72 20.94
CA PHE A 68 13.31 19.64 22.36
C PHE A 68 14.80 19.31 22.59
N TYR A 69 15.36 18.30 21.91
CA TYR A 69 16.78 17.99 21.98
C TYR A 69 17.69 19.13 21.51
N LYS A 70 17.25 19.91 20.50
CA LYS A 70 18.00 21.08 20.05
C LYS A 70 18.07 22.16 21.14
N GLU A 71 16.98 22.39 21.86
CA GLU A 71 16.96 23.37 22.96
C GLU A 71 17.75 22.88 24.19
N ILE A 72 17.71 21.58 24.52
CA ILE A 72 18.56 21.02 25.58
C ILE A 72 20.05 21.18 25.24
N ARG A 73 20.48 20.82 24.03
CA ARG A 73 21.88 20.95 23.64
C ARG A 73 22.37 22.40 23.69
N LYS A 74 21.52 23.37 23.34
CA LYS A 74 21.84 24.79 23.50
C LYS A 74 21.96 25.20 24.96
N ALA A 75 21.10 24.67 25.84
CA ALA A 75 21.17 24.92 27.26
C ALA A 75 22.43 24.30 27.89
N GLU A 76 22.81 23.08 27.49
CA GLU A 76 24.06 22.44 27.91
C GLU A 76 25.30 23.19 27.42
N ASP A 77 25.29 23.69 26.17
CA ASP A 77 26.38 24.51 25.64
C ASP A 77 26.51 25.85 26.37
N ASN A 78 25.38 26.48 26.73
CA ASN A 78 25.38 27.69 27.57
C ASN A 78 25.74 27.43 29.03
N GLN A 79 25.58 26.20 29.52
CA GLN A 79 25.88 25.80 30.89
C GLN A 79 27.24 25.11 31.03
N LYS A 80 28.04 24.96 29.96
CA LYS A 80 29.44 24.56 30.07
C LYS A 80 30.14 25.63 30.92
N PRO A 81 30.45 25.34 32.19
CA PRO A 81 30.90 26.37 33.11
C PRO A 81 32.27 26.88 32.67
N ILE A 82 32.56 28.11 33.06
CA ILE A 82 33.85 28.82 33.02
C ILE A 82 34.89 28.08 33.91
N CYS A 83 35.01 26.77 33.77
CA CYS A 83 35.93 25.92 34.54
C CYS A 83 37.03 25.31 33.67
N ASP A 84 37.02 25.51 32.35
CA ASP A 84 38.11 25.07 31.46
C ASP A 84 39.20 26.16 31.29
N THR A 85 39.11 27.28 32.01
CA THR A 85 40.10 28.37 31.97
C THR A 85 40.70 28.62 33.36
N VAL A 86 41.56 27.71 33.82
CA VAL A 86 42.64 27.99 34.80
C VAL A 86 43.87 27.20 34.38
#